data_AF-A0A956G957-F1
#
_entry.id   AF-A0A956G957-F1
#
_cell.length_a   1.000
_cell.length_b   1.000
_cell.length_c   1.000
_cell.angle_alpha   90.00
_cell.angle_beta   90.00
_cell.angle_gamma   90.00
#
_symmetry.space_group_name_H-M   'P 1'
#
loop_
_entity.id
_entity.type
_entity.pdbx_description
1 polymer ?
#
loop_
_entity_poly.entity_id
_entity_poly.type
_entity_poly.pdbx_seq_one_letter_code
_entity_poly.pdbx_strand_id
1 'polypeptide(L)'
;MSGRDIWLGLCVASCVLAAPQRASAQAAERKNFTDALVAPSAAPPTSSSPYKAKLKPKVYNFSDGTVDGKLGSRRMRRANRFAARILRQRMQRRRPNDLRLLREAAAADVIVVRGSYDRVQDVLRAVKVKHVVVPPRLLPRLPLFSTQTLMINCPGRLGAAGVRKVRHFVRTGGHLVTTDWALTVVARAFPGTITRGGRNTKNDVVKVKFLDYKNALLKHARAAKVAPRWWLETGSYPIRVLAPRKVKVLITSNEMKRKYGAAPIAVSFRFHDGKVLHMTSHFYLQQAKLRGRRERAKGSAFAKAAGLSSAQVARLKKQGLEKVRAGALNAAYAMQQVTANVLVDKARANKRLLSKFKARAKRGFRLDRAQRPSASPPQKRSAAVTGTSMGKGKGKGRAARRDSRAGVRKGFMLRVLQRKGKRVKVRDLLGNEGWTDESNLL
;
A
#
# COMPACT_ATOMS: atom_id res chain seq x y z
N MET A 1 58.63 43.03 -19.45
CA MET A 1 57.70 42.51 -20.48
C MET A 1 57.15 41.17 -20.01
N SER A 2 55.81 41.03 -20.04
CA SER A 2 54.90 39.86 -19.92
C SER A 2 55.38 38.52 -19.32
N GLY A 3 54.62 37.79 -18.49
CA GLY A 3 53.26 37.99 -18.01
C GLY A 3 52.61 36.72 -17.42
N ARG A 4 51.38 36.93 -16.92
CA ARG A 4 50.23 36.01 -16.78
C ARG A 4 50.14 35.04 -15.59
N ASP A 5 49.40 35.52 -14.60
CA ASP A 5 48.50 34.79 -13.70
C ASP A 5 47.38 34.02 -14.45
N ILE A 6 46.99 32.86 -13.90
CA ILE A 6 45.67 32.23 -14.16
C ILE A 6 45.08 31.76 -12.82
N TRP A 7 43.98 32.42 -12.45
CA TRP A 7 43.04 32.05 -11.39
C TRP A 7 42.14 30.87 -11.83
N LEU A 8 41.96 29.87 -10.97
CA LEU A 8 40.86 28.90 -11.07
C LEU A 8 39.83 29.16 -9.96
N GLY A 9 38.69 29.76 -10.35
CA GLY A 9 37.54 30.00 -9.49
C GLY A 9 36.39 29.01 -9.74
N LEU A 10 35.81 28.56 -8.62
CA LEU A 10 34.41 28.16 -8.37
C LEU A 10 33.61 27.37 -9.43
N CYS A 11 33.16 26.16 -9.04
CA CYS A 11 31.73 25.78 -9.12
C CYS A 11 31.44 24.42 -8.43
N VAL A 12 31.32 24.39 -7.10
CA VAL A 12 30.66 23.26 -6.39
C VAL A 12 29.78 23.79 -5.25
N ALA A 13 28.64 24.41 -5.58
CA ALA A 13 27.63 24.72 -4.58
C ALA A 13 26.23 24.83 -5.21
N SER A 14 25.49 23.72 -5.33
CA SER A 14 24.02 23.78 -5.51
C SER A 14 23.21 22.49 -5.23
N CYS A 15 23.77 21.39 -4.73
CA CYS A 15 22.98 20.15 -4.52
C CYS A 15 22.52 19.84 -3.08
N VAL A 16 22.86 20.64 -2.05
CA VAL A 16 22.62 20.24 -0.65
C VAL A 16 21.35 20.85 -0.02
N LEU A 17 20.77 21.92 -0.58
CA LEU A 17 19.65 22.65 0.07
C LEU A 17 18.23 22.10 -0.22
N ALA A 18 18.06 21.15 -1.13
CA ALA A 18 16.72 20.66 -1.52
C ALA A 18 16.15 19.52 -0.63
N ALA A 19 16.97 18.90 0.22
CA ALA A 19 16.57 17.79 1.07
C ALA A 19 15.64 18.17 2.26
N PRO A 20 15.91 19.23 3.05
CA PRO A 20 15.11 19.53 4.24
C PRO A 20 13.67 19.96 3.89
N GLN A 21 13.48 20.72 2.81
CA GLN A 21 12.15 21.18 2.38
C GLN A 21 11.25 20.06 1.84
N ARG A 22 11.81 18.98 1.27
CA ARG A 22 11.01 17.82 0.81
C ARG A 22 10.56 16.95 1.98
N ALA A 23 11.39 16.79 3.01
CA ALA A 23 11.02 16.05 4.22
C ALA A 23 9.89 16.75 5.00
N SER A 24 9.92 18.09 5.09
CA SER A 24 8.88 18.87 5.81
C SER A 24 7.51 18.85 5.13
N ALA A 25 7.46 18.89 3.80
CA ALA A 25 6.20 18.83 3.05
C ALA A 25 5.48 17.48 3.21
N GLN A 26 6.24 16.38 3.15
CA GLN A 26 5.70 15.05 3.43
C GLN A 26 5.23 14.90 4.88
N ALA A 27 5.89 15.55 5.83
CA ALA A 27 5.47 15.56 7.22
C ALA A 27 4.11 16.26 7.40
N ALA A 28 3.91 17.42 6.75
CA ALA A 28 2.62 18.13 6.77
C ALA A 28 1.49 17.30 6.13
N GLU A 29 1.77 16.63 5.01
CA GLU A 29 0.82 15.73 4.35
C GLU A 29 0.45 14.51 5.21
N ARG A 30 1.44 13.89 5.86
CA ARG A 30 1.22 12.79 6.82
C ARG A 30 0.42 13.24 8.04
N LYS A 31 0.67 14.45 8.55
CA LYS A 31 -0.14 15.05 9.62
C LYS A 31 -1.59 15.20 9.17
N ASN A 32 -1.83 15.75 7.98
CA ASN A 32 -3.19 15.90 7.43
C ASN A 32 -3.92 14.54 7.30
N PHE A 33 -3.23 13.48 6.88
CA PHE A 33 -3.82 12.13 6.87
C PHE A 33 -4.24 11.68 8.27
N THR A 34 -3.36 11.90 9.24
CA THR A 34 -3.55 11.52 10.64
C THR A 34 -4.74 12.29 11.24
N ASP A 35 -4.81 13.60 11.02
CA ASP A 35 -5.90 14.46 11.46
C ASP A 35 -7.24 14.02 10.83
N ALA A 36 -7.24 13.64 9.55
CA ALA A 36 -8.43 13.13 8.85
C ALA A 36 -8.93 11.78 9.39
N LEU A 37 -8.09 11.01 10.08
CA LEU A 37 -8.53 9.80 10.78
C LEU A 37 -9.19 10.13 12.13
N VAL A 38 -8.77 11.19 12.80
CA VAL A 38 -9.29 11.56 14.13
C VAL A 38 -10.58 12.38 14.04
N ALA A 39 -10.80 13.09 12.93
CA ALA A 39 -11.98 13.92 12.75
C ALA A 39 -13.30 13.11 12.81
N PRO A 40 -14.31 13.58 13.57
CA PRO A 40 -15.62 12.92 13.59
C PRO A 40 -16.21 12.89 12.19
N SER A 41 -16.53 11.69 11.70
CA SER A 41 -17.21 11.53 10.41
C SER A 41 -18.54 12.27 10.48
N ALA A 42 -18.69 13.35 9.70
CA ALA A 42 -19.97 14.00 9.49
C ALA A 42 -21.03 12.94 9.16
N ALA A 43 -22.15 13.01 9.87
CA ALA A 43 -23.24 12.05 9.77
C ALA A 43 -23.76 12.00 8.31
N PRO A 44 -24.14 10.82 7.79
CA PRO A 44 -24.83 10.74 6.51
C PRO A 44 -26.20 11.45 6.62
N PRO A 45 -26.70 12.07 5.53
CA PRO A 45 -28.06 12.57 5.49
C PRO A 45 -29.03 11.39 5.68
N THR A 46 -30.01 11.64 6.53
CA THR A 46 -31.08 10.78 7.03
C THR A 46 -31.55 9.68 6.08
N SER A 47 -31.36 8.43 6.51
CA SER A 47 -32.21 7.30 6.10
C SER A 47 -32.62 6.55 7.37
N SER A 48 -33.91 6.46 7.61
CA SER A 48 -34.57 5.76 8.71
C SER A 48 -34.20 4.27 8.67
N SER A 49 -33.29 3.85 9.53
CA SER A 49 -33.01 2.45 9.84
C SER A 49 -32.94 2.30 11.36
N PRO A 50 -33.54 1.26 11.97
CA PRO A 50 -33.69 1.16 13.42
C PRO A 50 -32.38 0.88 14.16
N TYR A 51 -31.24 0.74 13.46
CA TYR A 51 -29.93 0.60 14.09
C TYR A 51 -29.29 1.96 14.42
N LYS A 52 -29.83 2.68 15.41
CA LYS A 52 -29.15 3.82 16.06
C LYS A 52 -28.05 3.33 17.02
N ALA A 53 -26.97 2.75 16.47
CA ALA A 53 -25.73 2.64 17.23
C ALA A 53 -24.99 3.99 17.16
N LYS A 54 -25.02 4.77 18.26
CA LYS A 54 -24.24 6.01 18.43
C LYS A 54 -22.76 5.72 18.12
N LEU A 55 -22.28 6.14 16.94
CA LEU A 55 -20.87 6.07 16.55
C LEU A 55 -20.09 7.12 17.35
N LYS A 56 -19.64 6.76 18.56
CA LYS A 56 -18.61 7.54 19.26
C LYS A 56 -17.35 7.60 18.38
N PRO A 57 -16.66 8.75 18.27
CA PRO A 57 -15.43 8.87 17.49
C PRO A 57 -14.38 7.95 18.11
N LYS A 58 -14.21 6.75 17.55
CA LYS A 58 -13.11 5.87 17.93
C LYS A 58 -11.85 6.50 17.37
N VAL A 59 -10.99 7.00 18.26
CA VAL A 59 -9.56 7.16 18.00
C VAL A 59 -9.11 5.87 17.31
N TYR A 60 -8.77 5.92 16.03
CA TYR A 60 -8.30 4.74 15.33
C TYR A 60 -6.97 4.38 15.96
N ASN A 61 -6.90 3.22 16.62
CA ASN A 61 -5.69 2.75 17.29
C ASN A 61 -4.50 2.80 16.33
N PHE A 62 -3.67 3.83 16.49
CA PHE A 62 -2.31 3.81 15.98
C PHE A 62 -1.66 2.62 16.67
N SER A 63 -1.22 1.65 15.87
CA SER A 63 -0.57 0.47 16.43
C SER A 63 0.76 0.90 17.06
N ASP A 64 0.81 0.98 18.38
CA ASP A 64 2.06 1.04 19.17
C ASP A 64 2.93 -0.23 18.98
N GLY A 65 2.31 -1.31 18.52
CA GLY A 65 2.96 -2.55 18.18
C GLY A 65 3.06 -3.57 19.31
N THR A 66 2.23 -3.50 20.35
CA THR A 66 2.44 -4.28 21.59
C THR A 66 1.39 -5.39 21.87
N VAL A 67 0.15 -5.26 21.39
CA VAL A 67 -0.95 -6.22 21.70
C VAL A 67 -1.12 -7.31 20.64
N ASP A 68 -1.20 -8.58 21.01
CA ASP A 68 -1.42 -9.67 20.05
C ASP A 68 -2.91 -9.83 19.67
N GLY A 69 -3.17 -10.15 18.40
CA GLY A 69 -4.50 -10.51 17.92
C GLY A 69 -5.00 -11.88 18.38
N LYS A 70 -6.33 -12.05 18.42
CA LYS A 70 -6.99 -13.34 18.75
C LYS A 70 -6.99 -14.39 17.62
N LEU A 71 -6.68 -14.03 16.36
CA LEU A 71 -6.67 -15.01 15.25
C LEU A 71 -5.44 -15.93 15.34
N GLY A 72 -5.56 -17.14 14.80
CA GLY A 72 -4.50 -18.17 14.79
C GLY A 72 -4.28 -18.87 16.15
N SER A 73 -3.55 -19.98 16.14
CA SER A 73 -3.23 -20.73 17.37
C SER A 73 -2.03 -20.14 18.13
N ARG A 74 -1.90 -20.43 19.43
CA ARG A 74 -0.73 -20.03 20.25
C ARG A 74 0.59 -20.43 19.60
N ARG A 75 0.63 -21.58 18.92
CA ARG A 75 1.78 -22.07 18.15
C ARG A 75 2.10 -21.17 16.94
N MET A 76 1.10 -20.76 16.18
CA MET A 76 1.28 -19.83 15.04
C MET A 76 1.80 -18.47 15.52
N ARG A 77 1.24 -17.93 16.62
CA ARG A 77 1.71 -16.66 17.20
C ARG A 77 3.19 -16.74 17.58
N ARG A 78 3.57 -17.82 18.27
CA ARG A 78 4.96 -18.06 18.67
C ARG A 78 5.88 -18.14 17.45
N ALA A 79 5.48 -18.87 16.40
CA ALA A 79 6.24 -18.93 15.15
C ALA A 79 6.41 -17.56 14.50
N ASN A 80 5.35 -16.77 14.38
CA ASN A 80 5.40 -15.41 13.84
C ASN A 80 6.34 -14.50 14.64
N ARG A 81 6.26 -14.50 15.97
CA ARG A 81 7.13 -13.67 16.83
C ARG A 81 8.61 -14.04 16.68
N PHE A 82 8.94 -15.33 16.65
CA PHE A 82 10.33 -15.77 16.44
C PHE A 82 10.83 -15.52 15.03
N ALA A 83 10.01 -15.76 14.00
CA ALA A 83 10.32 -15.41 12.62
C ALA A 83 10.65 -13.91 12.49
N ALA A 84 9.90 -13.05 13.17
CA ALA A 84 10.12 -11.61 13.12
C ALA A 84 11.42 -11.21 13.83
N ARG A 85 11.75 -11.85 14.95
CA ARG A 85 13.05 -11.67 15.64
C ARG A 85 14.22 -12.07 14.73
N ILE A 86 14.13 -13.24 14.09
CA ILE A 86 15.13 -13.74 13.13
C ILE A 86 15.27 -12.78 11.94
N LEU A 87 14.15 -12.34 11.37
CA LEU A 87 14.12 -11.38 10.26
C LEU A 87 14.82 -10.08 10.62
N ARG A 88 14.48 -9.47 11.77
CA ARG A 88 15.11 -8.22 12.21
C ARG A 88 16.62 -8.38 12.41
N GLN A 89 17.06 -9.45 13.07
CA GLN A 89 18.49 -9.71 13.29
C GLN A 89 19.23 -9.91 11.96
N ARG A 90 18.62 -10.63 11.00
CA ARG A 90 19.19 -10.79 9.66
C ARG A 90 19.26 -9.47 8.90
N MET A 91 18.19 -8.67 8.94
CA MET A 91 18.16 -7.38 8.26
C MET A 91 19.16 -6.39 8.86
N GLN A 92 19.30 -6.34 10.18
CA GLN A 92 20.28 -5.48 10.85
C GLN A 92 21.70 -5.78 10.38
N ARG A 93 22.07 -7.06 10.26
CA ARG A 93 23.42 -7.45 9.82
C ARG A 93 23.61 -7.34 8.31
N ARG A 94 22.67 -7.82 7.51
CA ARG A 94 22.86 -8.01 6.05
C ARG A 94 22.30 -6.88 5.19
N ARG A 95 21.35 -6.11 5.71
CA ARG A 95 20.61 -5.08 4.96
C ARG A 95 20.22 -3.89 5.86
N PRO A 96 21.17 -3.26 6.59
CA PRO A 96 20.84 -2.22 7.57
C PRO A 96 20.06 -1.05 6.95
N ASN A 97 20.37 -0.68 5.70
CA ASN A 97 19.63 0.34 4.95
C ASN A 97 18.15 -0.04 4.71
N ASP A 98 17.85 -1.31 4.42
CA ASP A 98 16.46 -1.78 4.27
C ASP A 98 15.72 -1.73 5.62
N LEU A 99 16.41 -2.05 6.72
CA LEU A 99 15.82 -1.97 8.06
C LEU A 99 15.54 -0.52 8.47
N ARG A 100 16.44 0.41 8.12
CA ARG A 100 16.23 1.84 8.35
C ARG A 100 14.97 2.35 7.64
N LEU A 101 14.82 2.03 6.35
CA LEU A 101 13.61 2.40 5.57
C LEU A 101 12.31 1.88 6.20
N LEU A 102 12.32 0.69 6.81
CA LEU A 102 11.14 0.15 7.50
C LEU A 102 10.83 0.88 8.81
N ARG A 103 11.86 1.34 9.54
CA ARG A 103 11.71 2.04 10.82
C ARG A 103 11.29 3.50 10.66
N GLU A 104 11.77 4.14 9.60
CA GLU A 104 11.45 5.53 9.25
C GLU A 104 10.05 5.68 8.64
N ALA A 105 9.42 4.57 8.23
CA ALA A 105 8.04 4.60 7.75
C ALA A 105 7.11 5.13 8.84
N ALA A 106 6.38 6.20 8.52
CA ALA A 106 5.35 6.75 9.39
C ALA A 106 4.14 5.81 9.41
N ALA A 107 3.34 5.84 10.48
CA ALA A 107 2.12 5.03 10.54
C ALA A 107 1.18 5.31 9.35
N ALA A 108 1.13 6.58 8.90
CA ALA A 108 0.39 7.00 7.73
C ALA A 108 0.90 6.40 6.40
N ASP A 109 2.11 5.84 6.32
CA ASP A 109 2.65 5.28 5.07
C ASP A 109 2.07 3.89 4.76
N VAL A 110 1.54 3.19 5.75
CA VAL A 110 1.00 1.83 5.63
C VAL A 110 -0.40 1.77 6.21
N ILE A 111 -1.38 1.55 5.33
CA ILE A 111 -2.79 1.47 5.68
C ILE A 111 -3.25 0.03 5.50
N VAL A 112 -3.82 -0.54 6.56
CA VAL A 112 -4.41 -1.88 6.55
C VAL A 112 -5.93 -1.75 6.59
N VAL A 113 -6.60 -2.23 5.55
CA VAL A 113 -8.06 -2.40 5.57
C VAL A 113 -8.37 -3.72 6.26
N ARG A 114 -9.09 -3.62 7.38
CA ARG A 114 -9.44 -4.76 8.23
C ARG A 114 -10.25 -5.79 7.45
N GLY A 115 -9.85 -7.04 7.60
CA GLY A 115 -10.56 -8.22 7.12
C GLY A 115 -10.98 -9.11 8.28
N SER A 116 -11.58 -10.25 7.95
CA SER A 116 -12.06 -11.24 8.92
C SER A 116 -11.19 -12.51 8.95
N TYR A 117 -10.46 -12.78 7.86
CA TYR A 117 -9.71 -14.03 7.69
C TYR A 117 -8.20 -13.82 7.58
N ASP A 118 -7.72 -12.57 7.54
CA ASP A 118 -6.29 -12.25 7.59
C ASP A 118 -5.98 -11.11 8.55
N ARG A 119 -4.74 -11.10 9.05
CA ARG A 119 -4.22 -10.10 9.99
C ARG A 119 -2.80 -9.67 9.66
N VAL A 120 -2.60 -9.06 8.49
CA VAL A 120 -1.27 -8.51 8.14
C VAL A 120 -0.77 -7.49 9.18
N GLN A 121 -1.66 -6.77 9.87
CA GLN A 121 -1.32 -5.85 10.96
C GLN A 121 -0.53 -6.52 12.11
N ASP A 122 -0.78 -7.81 12.39
CA ASP A 122 -0.06 -8.53 13.43
C ASP A 122 1.35 -8.93 12.94
N VAL A 123 1.50 -9.20 11.65
CA VAL A 123 2.82 -9.38 11.00
C VAL A 123 3.62 -8.08 11.06
N LEU A 124 3.01 -6.95 10.65
CA LEU A 124 3.63 -5.62 10.69
C LEU A 124 4.07 -5.26 12.11
N ARG A 125 3.21 -5.51 13.10
CA ARG A 125 3.50 -5.37 14.52
C ARG A 125 4.69 -6.21 14.95
N ALA A 126 4.68 -7.50 14.61
CA ALA A 126 5.75 -8.41 14.95
C ALA A 126 7.09 -7.93 14.39
N VAL A 127 7.13 -7.32 13.20
CA VAL A 127 8.37 -6.77 12.59
C VAL A 127 8.65 -5.31 12.96
N LYS A 128 7.85 -4.68 13.83
CA LYS A 128 7.96 -3.28 14.28
C LYS A 128 7.78 -2.25 13.16
N VAL A 129 6.83 -2.47 12.26
CA VAL A 129 6.41 -1.50 11.24
C VAL A 129 5.19 -0.74 11.72
N LYS A 130 5.29 0.60 11.71
CA LYS A 130 4.17 1.50 12.02
C LYS A 130 3.12 1.42 10.92
N HIS A 131 1.85 1.39 11.31
CA HIS A 131 0.73 1.29 10.38
C HIS A 131 -0.58 1.75 11.03
N VAL A 132 -1.58 2.03 10.20
CA VAL A 132 -2.96 2.32 10.62
C VAL A 132 -3.89 1.19 10.16
N VAL A 133 -4.83 0.78 11.01
CA VAL A 133 -5.89 -0.18 10.64
C VAL A 133 -7.22 0.55 10.52
N VAL A 134 -7.89 0.42 9.38
CA VAL A 134 -9.18 1.07 9.09
C VAL A 134 -10.26 0.05 8.75
N PRO A 135 -11.54 0.30 9.08
CA PRO A 135 -12.63 -0.55 8.62
C PRO A 135 -12.89 -0.34 7.10
N PRO A 136 -13.37 -1.37 6.37
CA PRO A 136 -13.63 -1.28 4.93
C PRO A 136 -14.50 -0.09 4.49
N ARG A 137 -15.54 0.23 5.29
CA ARG A 137 -16.47 1.35 5.04
C ARG A 137 -15.81 2.73 5.00
N LEU A 138 -14.64 2.89 5.64
CA LEU A 138 -13.94 4.17 5.67
C LEU A 138 -13.09 4.40 4.42
N LEU A 139 -12.64 3.32 3.77
CA LEU A 139 -11.71 3.38 2.64
C LEU A 139 -12.12 4.38 1.54
N PRO A 140 -13.39 4.44 1.08
CA PRO A 140 -13.78 5.38 0.02
C PRO A 140 -13.55 6.86 0.39
N ARG A 141 -13.60 7.18 1.69
CA ARG A 141 -13.52 8.54 2.23
C ARG A 141 -12.10 8.97 2.60
N LEU A 142 -11.15 8.04 2.67
CA LEU A 142 -9.78 8.35 3.08
C LEU A 142 -9.03 9.18 2.02
N PRO A 143 -8.24 10.19 2.43
CA PRO A 143 -7.33 10.90 1.53
C PRO A 143 -6.07 10.06 1.30
N LEU A 144 -6.16 9.04 0.45
CA LEU A 144 -5.02 8.15 0.15
C LEU A 144 -3.97 8.88 -0.69
N PHE A 145 -2.74 8.95 -0.18
CA PHE A 145 -1.59 9.54 -0.86
C PHE A 145 -0.88 8.50 -1.72
N SER A 146 -0.41 8.93 -2.89
CA SER A 146 0.28 8.10 -3.88
C SER A 146 1.59 7.48 -3.35
N THR A 147 2.12 7.96 -2.23
CA THR A 147 3.31 7.45 -1.54
C THR A 147 3.02 6.32 -0.55
N GLN A 148 1.75 5.96 -0.32
CA GLN A 148 1.38 4.96 0.69
C GLN A 148 1.36 3.53 0.13
N THR A 149 1.34 2.56 1.05
CA THR A 149 0.97 1.16 0.80
C THR A 149 -0.40 0.89 1.40
N LEU A 150 -1.32 0.35 0.61
CA LEU A 150 -2.63 -0.12 1.05
C LEU A 150 -2.63 -1.65 1.07
N MET A 151 -2.86 -2.24 2.23
CA MET A 151 -2.99 -3.69 2.42
C MET A 151 -4.44 -4.04 2.75
N ILE A 152 -5.10 -4.83 1.92
CA ILE A 152 -6.49 -5.25 2.12
C ILE A 152 -6.50 -6.73 2.53
N ASN A 153 -6.85 -6.98 3.78
CA ASN A 153 -7.00 -8.34 4.29
C ASN A 153 -8.25 -9.02 3.71
N CYS A 154 -8.19 -10.35 3.58
CA CYS A 154 -9.33 -11.20 3.26
C CYS A 154 -10.51 -10.96 4.23
N PRO A 155 -11.76 -10.79 3.76
CA PRO A 155 -12.23 -11.08 2.40
C PRO A 155 -12.22 -9.92 1.40
N GLY A 156 -11.79 -8.72 1.80
CA GLY A 156 -11.81 -7.55 0.92
C GLY A 156 -13.22 -7.07 0.51
N ARG A 157 -14.23 -7.20 1.38
CA ARG A 157 -15.60 -6.73 1.10
C ARG A 157 -15.64 -5.20 0.93
N LEU A 158 -15.62 -4.74 -0.32
CA LEU A 158 -15.68 -3.33 -0.71
C LEU A 158 -16.82 -3.06 -1.69
N GLY A 159 -17.59 -2.01 -1.42
CA GLY A 159 -18.57 -1.46 -2.36
C GLY A 159 -17.90 -0.77 -3.55
N ALA A 160 -18.69 -0.39 -4.56
CA ALA A 160 -18.19 0.19 -5.82
C ALA A 160 -17.31 1.43 -5.61
N ALA A 161 -17.67 2.31 -4.69
CA ALA A 161 -16.87 3.49 -4.35
C ALA A 161 -15.48 3.12 -3.81
N GLY A 162 -15.39 2.07 -2.99
CA GLY A 162 -14.12 1.56 -2.45
C GLY A 162 -13.23 0.98 -3.55
N VAL A 163 -13.81 0.21 -4.46
CA VAL A 163 -13.09 -0.34 -5.62
C VAL A 163 -12.55 0.77 -6.53
N ARG A 164 -13.36 1.79 -6.84
CA ARG A 164 -12.90 2.96 -7.60
C ARG A 164 -11.76 3.70 -6.90
N LYS A 165 -11.86 3.86 -5.57
CA LYS A 165 -10.82 4.48 -4.75
C LYS A 165 -9.50 3.70 -4.80
N VAL A 166 -9.55 2.37 -4.71
CA VAL A 166 -8.38 1.49 -4.85
C VAL A 166 -7.74 1.64 -6.24
N ARG A 167 -8.55 1.59 -7.30
CA ARG A 167 -8.05 1.76 -8.68
C ARG A 167 -7.35 3.10 -8.85
N HIS A 168 -7.97 4.19 -8.39
CA HIS A 168 -7.39 5.53 -8.47
C HIS A 168 -6.08 5.65 -7.67
N PHE A 169 -6.06 5.15 -6.44
CA PHE A 169 -4.87 5.14 -5.58
C PHE A 169 -3.69 4.42 -6.23
N VAL A 170 -3.91 3.25 -6.84
CA VAL A 170 -2.83 2.53 -7.53
C VAL A 170 -2.41 3.30 -8.79
N ARG A 171 -3.35 3.81 -9.58
CA ARG A 171 -3.06 4.60 -10.79
C ARG A 171 -2.06 5.73 -10.53
N THR A 172 -2.17 6.37 -9.37
CA THR A 172 -1.42 7.60 -9.06
C THR A 172 -0.07 7.34 -8.39
N GLY A 173 0.22 6.09 -8.00
CA GLY A 173 1.52 5.69 -7.45
C GLY A 173 1.45 4.72 -6.28
N GLY A 174 0.26 4.50 -5.71
CA GLY A 174 0.05 3.65 -4.55
C GLY A 174 0.46 2.19 -4.79
N HIS A 175 0.93 1.53 -3.73
CA HIS A 175 1.13 0.08 -3.73
C HIS A 175 -0.07 -0.61 -3.09
N LEU A 176 -0.71 -1.52 -3.80
CA LEU A 176 -1.79 -2.35 -3.30
C LEU A 176 -1.29 -3.76 -2.99
N VAL A 177 -1.65 -4.26 -1.82
CA VAL A 177 -1.42 -5.65 -1.40
C VAL A 177 -2.76 -6.26 -1.01
N THR A 178 -3.08 -7.44 -1.50
CA THR A 178 -4.36 -8.12 -1.23
C THR A 178 -4.13 -9.61 -0.97
N THR A 179 -4.97 -10.21 -0.13
CA THR A 179 -4.93 -11.65 0.17
C THR A 179 -6.24 -12.36 -0.12
N ASP A 180 -6.11 -13.57 -0.64
CA ASP A 180 -7.17 -14.56 -0.86
C ASP A 180 -8.43 -14.00 -1.54
N TRP A 181 -9.60 -14.01 -0.88
CA TRP A 181 -10.87 -13.57 -1.51
C TRP A 181 -10.89 -12.09 -1.92
N ALA A 182 -9.95 -11.29 -1.41
CA ALA A 182 -9.72 -9.93 -1.89
C ALA A 182 -9.27 -9.89 -3.36
N LEU A 183 -9.00 -11.04 -4.00
CA LEU A 183 -8.91 -11.20 -5.45
C LEU A 183 -10.10 -10.55 -6.18
N THR A 184 -11.30 -10.62 -5.60
CA THR A 184 -12.51 -9.99 -6.16
C THR A 184 -12.37 -8.47 -6.27
N VAL A 185 -11.68 -7.82 -5.32
CA VAL A 185 -11.35 -6.39 -5.39
C VAL A 185 -10.39 -6.13 -6.53
N VAL A 186 -9.36 -6.97 -6.69
CA VAL A 186 -8.36 -6.81 -7.74
C VAL A 186 -9.00 -6.98 -9.12
N ALA A 187 -9.80 -8.02 -9.32
CA ALA A 187 -10.48 -8.28 -10.60
C ALA A 187 -11.42 -7.13 -10.98
N ARG A 188 -12.17 -6.56 -10.02
CA ARG A 188 -13.06 -5.42 -10.25
C ARG A 188 -12.31 -4.11 -10.46
N ALA A 189 -11.21 -3.89 -9.73
CA ALA A 189 -10.41 -2.66 -9.83
C ALA A 189 -9.50 -2.65 -11.07
N PHE A 190 -9.10 -3.83 -11.58
CA PHE A 190 -8.16 -4.01 -12.68
C PHE A 190 -8.62 -5.13 -13.62
N PRO A 191 -9.76 -4.95 -14.33
CA PRO A 191 -10.30 -5.97 -15.22
C PRO A 191 -9.27 -6.38 -16.29
N GLY A 192 -9.32 -7.65 -16.70
CA GLY A 192 -8.41 -8.24 -17.69
C GLY A 192 -7.00 -8.56 -17.17
N THR A 193 -6.70 -8.40 -15.88
CA THR A 193 -5.37 -8.74 -15.32
C THR A 193 -5.35 -10.14 -14.73
N ILE A 194 -6.11 -10.35 -13.65
CA ILE A 194 -6.26 -11.62 -12.95
C ILE A 194 -7.71 -11.82 -12.54
N THR A 195 -8.10 -13.08 -12.38
CA THR A 195 -9.43 -13.47 -11.90
C THR A 195 -9.33 -14.77 -11.09
N ARG A 196 -10.44 -15.19 -10.48
CA ARG A 196 -10.53 -16.50 -9.84
C ARG A 196 -10.36 -17.59 -10.91
N GLY A 197 -9.45 -18.51 -10.63
CA GLY A 197 -9.20 -19.70 -11.43
C GLY A 197 -9.43 -20.96 -10.61
N GLY A 198 -9.51 -22.08 -11.31
CA GLY A 198 -9.52 -23.40 -10.66
C GLY A 198 -10.68 -23.60 -9.67
N ARG A 199 -10.52 -24.63 -8.85
CA ARG A 199 -11.46 -25.00 -7.78
C ARG A 199 -11.03 -24.38 -6.46
N ASN A 200 -11.99 -24.05 -5.60
CA ASN A 200 -11.68 -23.58 -4.25
C ASN A 200 -10.78 -24.58 -3.50
N THR A 201 -9.86 -24.05 -2.70
CA THR A 201 -8.95 -24.89 -1.92
C THR A 201 -9.67 -25.55 -0.76
N LYS A 202 -9.18 -26.72 -0.34
CA LYS A 202 -9.49 -27.28 0.99
C LYS A 202 -8.49 -26.71 2.00
N ASN A 203 -8.68 -26.99 3.29
CA ASN A 203 -7.67 -26.71 4.33
C ASN A 203 -6.37 -27.49 4.04
N ASP A 204 -5.41 -26.84 3.40
CA ASP A 204 -4.22 -27.53 2.88
C ASP A 204 -2.94 -26.70 2.96
N VAL A 205 -1.80 -27.38 2.99
CA VAL A 205 -0.49 -26.75 3.05
C VAL A 205 0.33 -27.24 1.87
N VAL A 206 0.61 -26.32 0.94
CA VAL A 206 1.27 -26.63 -0.33
C VAL A 206 2.71 -26.17 -0.33
N LYS A 207 3.60 -26.94 -0.98
CA LYS A 207 4.97 -26.50 -1.26
C LYS A 207 4.95 -25.37 -2.27
N VAL A 208 5.64 -24.27 -1.98
CA VAL A 208 5.74 -23.13 -2.90
C VAL A 208 7.15 -23.00 -3.49
N LYS A 209 7.22 -22.48 -4.72
CA LYS A 209 8.46 -22.19 -5.44
C LYS A 209 8.50 -20.69 -5.77
N PHE A 210 9.57 -20.03 -5.36
CA PHE A 210 9.87 -18.66 -5.79
C PHE A 210 10.50 -18.72 -7.19
N LEU A 211 9.96 -17.94 -8.14
CA LEU A 211 10.38 -18.02 -9.54
C LEU A 211 11.62 -17.15 -9.85
N ASP A 212 11.81 -16.05 -9.12
CA ASP A 212 12.89 -15.10 -9.37
C ASP A 212 13.42 -14.53 -8.04
N TYR A 213 14.57 -15.04 -7.59
CA TYR A 213 15.21 -14.61 -6.34
C TYR A 213 15.88 -13.23 -6.43
N LYS A 214 16.12 -12.72 -7.65
CA LYS A 214 16.65 -11.36 -7.88
C LYS A 214 15.53 -10.32 -7.79
N ASN A 215 14.26 -10.74 -7.92
CA ASN A 215 13.11 -9.86 -7.74
C ASN A 215 13.14 -9.17 -6.37
N ALA A 216 12.96 -7.84 -6.36
CA ALA A 216 12.96 -7.03 -5.13
C ALA A 216 11.96 -7.53 -4.06
N LEU A 217 10.85 -8.15 -4.48
CA LEU A 217 9.83 -8.68 -3.58
C LEU A 217 10.21 -10.04 -2.97
N LEU A 218 11.04 -10.84 -3.64
CA LEU A 218 11.40 -12.20 -3.22
C LEU A 218 12.82 -12.30 -2.66
N LYS A 219 13.66 -11.27 -2.82
CA LYS A 219 15.04 -11.31 -2.31
C LYS A 219 15.07 -11.67 -0.83
N HIS A 220 15.93 -12.62 -0.47
CA HIS A 220 16.09 -13.15 0.90
C HIS A 220 14.88 -13.89 1.50
N ALA A 221 13.77 -14.09 0.77
CA ALA A 221 12.61 -14.87 1.24
C ALA A 221 12.97 -16.33 1.51
N ARG A 222 13.97 -16.86 0.80
CA ARG A 222 14.60 -18.15 1.10
C ARG A 222 15.69 -17.96 2.15
N ALA A 223 15.31 -18.04 3.42
CA ALA A 223 16.26 -17.95 4.52
C ALA A 223 17.12 -19.21 4.69
N ALA A 224 16.56 -20.38 4.37
CA ALA A 224 17.17 -21.69 4.50
C ALA A 224 17.06 -22.47 3.19
N LYS A 225 17.84 -23.56 3.03
CA LYS A 225 17.82 -24.39 1.81
C LYS A 225 16.47 -25.09 1.57
N VAL A 226 15.57 -25.11 2.55
CA VAL A 226 14.22 -25.73 2.48
C VAL A 226 13.20 -24.75 1.90
N ALA A 227 12.48 -25.18 0.86
CA ALA A 227 11.36 -24.40 0.30
C ALA A 227 10.26 -24.22 1.36
N PRO A 228 9.70 -23.03 1.52
CA PRO A 228 8.58 -22.85 2.43
C PRO A 228 7.34 -23.59 1.92
N ARG A 229 6.46 -23.92 2.85
CA ARG A 229 5.11 -24.39 2.56
C ARG A 229 4.13 -23.37 3.09
N TRP A 230 3.11 -23.05 2.31
CA TRP A 230 2.13 -22.03 2.67
C TRP A 230 0.76 -22.65 2.83
N TRP A 231 0.06 -22.15 3.85
CA TRP A 231 -1.28 -22.58 4.17
C TRP A 231 -2.31 -21.94 3.22
N LEU A 232 -3.20 -22.76 2.69
CA LEU A 232 -4.38 -22.39 1.92
C LEU A 232 -5.58 -22.72 2.80
N GLU A 233 -6.39 -21.71 3.11
CA GLU A 233 -7.59 -21.91 3.93
C GLU A 233 -8.66 -22.66 3.14
N THR A 234 -9.67 -23.21 3.82
CA THR A 234 -10.84 -23.73 3.13
C THR A 234 -11.52 -22.60 2.37
N GLY A 235 -11.71 -22.78 1.06
CA GLY A 235 -12.36 -21.81 0.21
C GLY A 235 -11.43 -20.79 -0.44
N SER A 236 -10.11 -20.83 -0.25
CA SER A 236 -9.22 -19.83 -0.88
C SER A 236 -9.32 -19.85 -2.41
N TYR A 237 -9.11 -18.69 -3.03
CA TYR A 237 -9.30 -18.47 -4.47
C TYR A 237 -7.98 -18.64 -5.25
N PRO A 238 -7.83 -19.71 -6.04
CA PRO A 238 -6.71 -19.83 -6.95
C PRO A 238 -6.72 -18.71 -7.99
N ILE A 239 -5.53 -18.31 -8.45
CA ILE A 239 -5.37 -17.18 -9.36
C ILE A 239 -5.28 -17.68 -10.80
N ARG A 240 -6.15 -17.18 -11.68
CA ARG A 240 -5.99 -17.25 -13.12
C ARG A 240 -5.42 -15.93 -13.64
N VAL A 241 -4.33 -16.01 -14.40
CA VAL A 241 -3.71 -14.86 -15.06
C VAL A 241 -4.36 -14.68 -16.43
N LEU A 242 -4.90 -13.50 -16.70
CA LEU A 242 -5.56 -13.16 -17.97
C LEU A 242 -4.63 -12.40 -18.92
N ALA A 243 -3.68 -11.63 -18.37
CA ALA A 243 -2.71 -10.85 -19.16
C ALA A 243 -1.26 -11.26 -18.83
N PRO A 244 -0.75 -12.39 -19.36
CA PRO A 244 0.56 -12.94 -18.99
C PRO A 244 1.73 -12.01 -19.29
N ARG A 245 1.63 -11.15 -20.32
CA ARG A 245 2.64 -10.13 -20.63
C ARG A 245 2.69 -8.97 -19.62
N LYS A 246 1.59 -8.73 -18.88
CA LYS A 246 1.47 -7.63 -17.91
C LYS A 246 1.61 -8.10 -16.46
N VAL A 247 1.27 -9.36 -16.19
CA VAL A 247 1.22 -9.95 -14.85
C VAL A 247 2.39 -10.90 -14.65
N LYS A 248 3.27 -10.57 -13.72
CA LYS A 248 4.38 -11.43 -13.31
C LYS A 248 3.93 -12.37 -12.20
N VAL A 249 4.01 -13.67 -12.45
CA VAL A 249 3.92 -14.69 -11.39
C VAL A 249 5.21 -14.65 -10.58
N LEU A 250 5.09 -14.47 -9.27
CA LEU A 250 6.23 -14.41 -8.36
C LEU A 250 6.46 -15.77 -7.68
N ILE A 251 5.36 -16.40 -7.30
CA ILE A 251 5.34 -17.60 -6.49
C ILE A 251 4.36 -18.57 -7.12
N THR A 252 4.77 -19.83 -7.29
CA THR A 252 3.97 -20.89 -7.89
C THR A 252 3.94 -22.13 -7.01
N SER A 253 2.99 -23.04 -7.24
CA SER A 253 2.94 -24.35 -6.63
C SER A 253 2.41 -25.41 -7.59
N ASN A 254 3.25 -26.41 -7.91
CA ASN A 254 2.83 -27.58 -8.68
C ASN A 254 1.78 -28.41 -7.92
N GLU A 255 1.89 -28.46 -6.58
CA GLU A 255 0.92 -29.15 -5.73
C GLU A 255 -0.46 -28.47 -5.82
N MET A 256 -0.50 -27.14 -5.82
CA MET A 256 -1.75 -26.37 -6.01
C MET A 256 -2.30 -26.55 -7.43
N LYS A 257 -1.45 -26.53 -8.48
CA LYS A 257 -1.88 -26.79 -9.87
C LYS A 257 -2.60 -28.14 -9.99
N ARG A 258 -1.98 -29.21 -9.47
CA ARG A 258 -2.54 -30.57 -9.56
C ARG A 258 -3.84 -30.71 -8.77
N LYS A 259 -3.92 -30.15 -7.56
CA LYS A 259 -5.09 -30.31 -6.70
C LYS A 259 -6.25 -29.39 -7.09
N TYR A 260 -5.96 -28.17 -7.51
CA TYR A 260 -6.95 -27.09 -7.62
C TYR A 260 -7.01 -26.43 -9.00
N GLY A 261 -6.18 -26.83 -9.96
CA GLY A 261 -6.24 -26.35 -11.35
C GLY A 261 -5.55 -25.01 -11.62
N ALA A 262 -4.96 -24.36 -10.61
CA ALA A 262 -4.16 -23.15 -10.82
C ALA A 262 -2.85 -23.20 -10.03
N ALA A 263 -1.74 -22.87 -10.70
CA ALA A 263 -0.40 -22.86 -10.11
C ALA A 263 -0.01 -21.57 -9.37
N PRO A 264 -0.41 -20.36 -9.82
CA PRO A 264 0.06 -19.13 -9.20
C PRO A 264 -0.43 -18.97 -7.76
N ILE A 265 0.52 -18.71 -6.86
CA ILE A 265 0.29 -18.44 -5.43
C ILE A 265 0.34 -16.95 -5.15
N ALA A 266 1.28 -16.23 -5.80
CA ALA A 266 1.38 -14.78 -5.71
C ALA A 266 1.80 -14.18 -7.04
N VAL A 267 1.15 -13.08 -7.39
CA VAL A 267 1.31 -12.37 -8.66
C VAL A 267 1.48 -10.87 -8.41
N SER A 268 2.20 -10.21 -9.30
CA SER A 268 2.34 -8.76 -9.27
C SER A 268 2.23 -8.16 -10.65
N PHE A 269 1.70 -6.94 -10.73
CA PHE A 269 1.66 -6.16 -11.95
C PHE A 269 1.73 -4.67 -11.65
N ARG A 270 2.15 -3.89 -12.64
CA ARG A 270 2.12 -2.43 -12.57
C ARG A 270 0.82 -1.91 -13.14
N PHE A 271 0.33 -0.81 -12.59
CA PHE A 271 -0.81 -0.09 -13.15
C PHE A 271 -0.52 1.41 -13.07
N HIS A 272 -0.17 2.00 -14.21
CA HIS A 272 0.41 3.34 -14.31
C HIS A 272 1.60 3.52 -13.35
N ASP A 273 1.54 4.53 -12.46
CA ASP A 273 2.64 4.86 -11.55
C ASP A 273 2.73 3.88 -10.34
N GLY A 274 1.69 3.08 -10.07
CA GLY A 274 1.63 2.16 -8.93
C GLY A 274 1.86 0.69 -9.26
N LYS A 275 1.67 -0.16 -8.23
CA LYS A 275 1.91 -1.60 -8.28
C LYS A 275 0.86 -2.36 -7.47
N VAL A 276 0.47 -3.53 -7.95
CA VAL A 276 -0.41 -4.48 -7.28
C VAL A 276 0.36 -5.76 -6.96
N LEU A 277 0.19 -6.27 -5.74
CA LEU A 277 0.57 -7.60 -5.31
C LEU A 277 -0.69 -8.31 -4.80
N HIS A 278 -0.95 -9.50 -5.32
CA HIS A 278 -2.03 -10.36 -4.85
C HIS A 278 -1.47 -11.74 -4.52
N MET A 279 -1.98 -12.36 -3.46
CA MET A 279 -1.60 -13.71 -3.06
C MET A 279 -2.82 -14.52 -2.58
N THR A 280 -2.88 -15.80 -2.94
CA THR A 280 -3.94 -16.73 -2.51
C THR A 280 -3.87 -17.06 -1.01
N SER A 281 -2.67 -17.00 -0.42
CA SER A 281 -2.45 -17.30 1.00
C SER A 281 -2.61 -16.07 1.89
N HIS A 282 -2.91 -16.29 3.18
CA HIS A 282 -2.93 -15.24 4.21
C HIS A 282 -1.53 -14.91 4.75
N PHE A 283 -1.30 -13.66 5.17
CA PHE A 283 0.01 -13.24 5.71
C PHE A 283 0.31 -13.85 7.08
N TYR A 284 -0.66 -13.76 7.99
CA TYR A 284 -0.45 -14.12 9.40
C TYR A 284 -0.69 -15.61 9.66
N LEU A 285 -1.76 -16.11 9.05
CA LEU A 285 -2.25 -17.46 9.16
C LEU A 285 -1.38 -18.40 8.34
N GLN A 286 -0.30 -18.88 8.95
CA GLN A 286 0.58 -19.89 8.38
C GLN A 286 0.55 -21.14 9.25
N GLN A 287 -0.22 -22.15 8.80
CA GLN A 287 -0.15 -23.50 9.33
C GLN A 287 1.02 -24.25 8.70
N ALA A 288 1.59 -25.18 9.46
CA ALA A 288 2.68 -26.03 8.97
C ALA A 288 2.27 -27.50 9.06
N LYS A 289 2.04 -28.14 7.90
CA LYS A 289 2.08 -29.60 7.78
C LYS A 289 3.55 -30.00 7.61
N LEU A 290 4.14 -30.54 8.68
CA LEU A 290 5.55 -30.92 8.72
C LEU A 290 5.72 -32.27 8.03
N ARG A 291 6.13 -32.27 6.75
CA ARG A 291 6.27 -33.50 5.97
C ARG A 291 7.71 -34.02 6.00
N GLY A 292 8.72 -33.15 5.92
CA GLY A 292 10.13 -33.55 5.87
C GLY A 292 10.89 -33.48 7.21
N ARG A 293 11.99 -34.24 7.33
CA ARG A 293 12.89 -34.25 8.51
C ARG A 293 13.35 -32.84 8.90
N ARG A 294 13.77 -32.03 7.93
CA ARG A 294 14.21 -30.63 8.16
C ARG A 294 13.08 -29.72 8.65
N GLU A 295 11.82 -30.01 8.33
CA GLU A 295 10.67 -29.21 8.81
C GLU A 295 10.31 -29.57 10.27
N ARG A 296 10.50 -30.83 10.64
CA ARG A 296 10.28 -31.35 12.01
C ARG A 296 11.39 -30.96 12.99
N ALA A 297 12.54 -30.54 12.48
CA ALA A 297 13.64 -30.01 13.28
C ALA A 297 13.21 -28.85 14.18
N LYS A 298 14.01 -28.59 15.22
CA LYS A 298 13.76 -27.53 16.18
C LYS A 298 14.01 -26.15 15.58
N GLY A 299 13.45 -25.11 16.21
CA GLY A 299 13.55 -23.75 15.73
C GLY A 299 14.98 -23.20 15.65
N SER A 300 15.89 -23.67 16.51
CA SER A 300 17.31 -23.33 16.45
C SER A 300 17.98 -23.81 15.17
N ALA A 301 17.59 -24.97 14.63
CA ALA A 301 18.10 -25.45 13.35
C ALA A 301 17.74 -24.48 12.22
N PHE A 302 16.51 -23.96 12.21
CA PHE A 302 16.12 -22.92 11.26
C PHE A 302 16.89 -21.62 11.49
N ALA A 303 17.02 -21.16 12.74
CA ALA A 303 17.74 -19.93 13.06
C ALA A 303 19.22 -19.97 12.61
N LYS A 304 19.91 -21.09 12.85
CA LYS A 304 21.27 -21.35 12.36
C LYS A 304 21.31 -21.37 10.83
N ALA A 305 20.42 -22.11 10.17
CA ALA A 305 20.32 -22.15 8.71
C ALA A 305 19.98 -20.77 8.11
N ALA A 306 19.28 -19.93 8.86
CA ALA A 306 18.99 -18.55 8.54
C ALA A 306 20.19 -17.62 8.79
N GLY A 307 21.32 -18.14 9.25
CA GLY A 307 22.59 -17.45 9.41
C GLY A 307 22.78 -16.72 10.73
N LEU A 308 21.94 -16.93 11.76
CA LEU A 308 22.18 -16.32 13.08
C LEU A 308 23.43 -16.93 13.73
N SER A 309 24.15 -16.13 14.53
CA SER A 309 25.31 -16.60 15.29
C SER A 309 24.90 -17.53 16.44
N SER A 310 25.85 -18.32 16.96
CA SER A 310 25.61 -19.21 18.11
C SER A 310 25.05 -18.47 19.32
N ALA A 311 25.59 -17.28 19.64
CA ALA A 311 25.10 -16.43 20.73
C ALA A 311 23.65 -15.95 20.49
N GLN A 312 23.33 -15.52 19.25
CA GLN A 312 21.96 -15.12 18.90
C GLN A 312 20.97 -16.29 19.04
N VAL A 313 21.37 -17.49 18.60
CA VAL A 313 20.57 -18.71 18.71
C VAL A 313 20.38 -19.09 20.18
N ALA A 314 21.43 -19.07 21.01
CA ALA A 314 21.36 -19.37 22.43
C ALA A 314 20.37 -18.44 23.17
N ARG A 315 20.41 -17.13 22.89
CA ARG A 315 19.44 -16.16 23.43
C ARG A 315 18.00 -16.48 23.03
N LEU A 316 17.77 -16.84 21.76
CA LEU A 316 16.43 -17.22 21.31
C LEU A 316 15.96 -18.55 21.92
N LYS A 317 16.87 -19.51 22.18
CA LYS A 317 16.56 -20.76 22.88
C LYS A 317 16.02 -20.49 24.28
N LYS A 318 16.68 -19.64 25.08
CA LYS A 318 16.21 -19.21 26.41
C LYS A 318 14.79 -18.61 26.38
N GLN A 319 14.42 -17.96 25.28
CA GLN A 319 13.08 -17.38 25.08
C GLN A 319 12.03 -18.41 24.60
N GLY A 320 12.41 -19.67 24.42
CA GLY A 320 11.52 -20.76 24.01
C GLY A 320 11.47 -21.03 22.50
N LEU A 321 12.54 -20.72 21.74
CA LEU A 321 12.63 -21.04 20.30
C LEU A 321 12.49 -22.54 20.03
N GLU A 322 12.95 -23.39 20.95
CA GLU A 322 12.88 -24.85 20.87
C GLU A 322 11.44 -25.39 20.88
N LYS A 323 10.48 -24.58 21.37
CA LYS A 323 9.04 -24.89 21.35
C LYS A 323 8.40 -24.66 19.98
N VAL A 324 9.17 -24.21 18.98
CA VAL A 324 8.70 -23.99 17.60
C VAL A 324 9.46 -24.90 16.64
N ARG A 325 8.73 -25.44 15.66
CA ARG A 325 9.30 -26.30 14.61
C ARG A 325 9.83 -25.46 13.45
N ALA A 326 10.94 -25.90 12.85
CA ALA A 326 11.63 -25.22 11.76
C ALA A 326 10.71 -24.93 10.56
N GLY A 327 9.84 -25.86 10.19
CA GLY A 327 8.88 -25.66 9.09
C GLY A 327 7.91 -24.50 9.32
N ALA A 328 7.39 -24.37 10.55
CA ALA A 328 6.49 -23.26 10.91
C ALA A 328 7.22 -21.91 10.90
N LEU A 329 8.47 -21.88 11.37
CA LEU A 329 9.31 -20.67 11.29
C LEU A 329 9.63 -20.30 9.84
N ASN A 330 9.92 -21.28 8.98
CA ASN A 330 10.25 -21.03 7.58
C ASN A 330 9.04 -20.42 6.83
N ALA A 331 7.84 -20.95 7.06
CA ALA A 331 6.61 -20.40 6.47
C ALA A 331 6.35 -18.95 6.93
N ALA A 332 6.38 -18.71 8.24
CA ALA A 332 6.19 -17.37 8.81
C ALA A 332 7.28 -16.39 8.36
N TYR A 333 8.56 -16.80 8.40
CA TYR A 333 9.68 -15.98 7.97
C TYR A 333 9.55 -15.56 6.51
N ALA A 334 9.26 -16.50 5.61
CA ALA A 334 9.12 -16.23 4.19
C ALA A 334 8.04 -15.18 3.93
N MET A 335 6.88 -15.29 4.59
CA MET A 335 5.81 -14.30 4.48
C MET A 335 6.22 -12.93 5.00
N GLN A 336 6.78 -12.87 6.21
CA GLN A 336 7.23 -11.61 6.81
C GLN A 336 8.32 -10.94 5.98
N GLN A 337 9.22 -11.72 5.38
CA GLN A 337 10.26 -11.22 4.51
C GLN A 337 9.69 -10.62 3.21
N VAL A 338 8.67 -11.25 2.61
CA VAL A 338 7.96 -10.70 1.45
C VAL A 338 7.24 -9.40 1.84
N THR A 339 6.53 -9.37 2.97
CA THR A 339 5.87 -8.14 3.48
C THR A 339 6.87 -7.01 3.68
N ALA A 340 8.01 -7.28 4.34
CA ALA A 340 9.09 -6.32 4.52
C ALA A 340 9.65 -5.82 3.18
N ASN A 341 9.84 -6.71 2.21
CA ASN A 341 10.33 -6.36 0.89
C ASN A 341 9.36 -5.45 0.12
N VAL A 342 8.04 -5.65 0.23
CA VAL A 342 7.03 -4.77 -0.38
C VAL A 342 7.17 -3.33 0.12
N LEU A 343 7.34 -3.16 1.42
CA LEU A 343 7.48 -1.85 2.05
C LEU A 343 8.78 -1.16 1.67
N VAL A 344 9.89 -1.92 1.66
CA VAL A 344 11.19 -1.40 1.20
C VAL A 344 11.14 -1.02 -0.28
N ASP A 345 10.51 -1.84 -1.12
CA ASP A 345 10.31 -1.55 -2.55
C ASP A 345 9.48 -0.28 -2.73
N LYS A 346 8.42 -0.09 -1.93
CA LYS A 346 7.63 1.15 -1.94
C LYS A 346 8.45 2.36 -1.50
N ALA A 347 9.19 2.27 -0.40
CA ALA A 347 10.02 3.38 0.07
C ALA A 347 11.04 3.82 -1.00
N ARG A 348 11.64 2.87 -1.72
CA ARG A 348 12.50 3.18 -2.87
C ARG A 348 11.74 3.74 -4.06
N ALA A 349 10.56 3.20 -4.37
CA ALA A 349 9.71 3.69 -5.45
C ALA A 349 9.24 5.12 -5.18
N ASN A 350 9.02 5.50 -3.91
CA ASN A 350 8.66 6.86 -3.53
C ASN A 350 9.73 7.88 -3.91
N LYS A 351 11.02 7.55 -3.78
CA LYS A 351 12.11 8.44 -4.24
C LYS A 351 11.95 8.78 -5.73
N ARG A 352 11.66 7.78 -6.56
CA ARG A 352 11.41 7.95 -8.01
C ARG A 352 10.07 8.61 -8.32
N LEU A 353 9.06 8.42 -7.48
CA LEU A 353 7.76 9.05 -7.65
C LEU A 353 7.89 10.56 -7.37
N LEU A 354 8.49 10.91 -6.24
CA LEU A 354 8.61 12.29 -5.76
C LEU A 354 9.55 13.13 -6.61
N SER A 355 10.55 12.53 -7.28
CA SER A 355 11.37 13.26 -8.25
C SER A 355 10.57 13.80 -9.44
N LYS A 356 9.36 13.27 -9.69
CA LYS A 356 8.41 13.79 -10.69
C LYS A 356 7.54 14.94 -10.16
N PHE A 357 7.47 15.14 -8.84
CA PHE A 357 6.70 16.21 -8.21
C PHE A 357 7.62 17.40 -7.90
N LYS A 358 7.96 18.15 -8.95
CA LYS A 358 8.94 19.24 -8.87
C LYS A 358 8.31 20.59 -8.54
N ALA A 359 7.05 20.80 -8.91
CA ALA A 359 6.35 22.06 -8.66
C ALA A 359 5.70 22.06 -7.27
N ARG A 360 5.45 23.25 -6.75
CA ARG A 360 4.64 23.44 -5.53
C ARG A 360 3.55 24.47 -5.74
N ALA A 361 2.48 24.35 -4.99
CA ALA A 361 1.44 25.38 -4.98
C ALA A 361 1.93 26.64 -4.26
N LYS A 362 2.00 27.78 -4.95
CA LYS A 362 2.37 29.09 -4.36
C LYS A 362 1.33 29.59 -3.34
N ARG A 363 0.06 29.29 -3.61
CA ARG A 363 -1.12 29.61 -2.78
C ARG A 363 -2.16 28.50 -2.86
N GLY A 364 -3.23 28.59 -2.08
CA GLY A 364 -4.36 27.68 -2.23
C GLY A 364 -5.11 27.94 -3.54
N PHE A 365 -5.48 26.89 -4.29
CA PHE A 365 -6.28 27.03 -5.51
C PHE A 365 -7.14 25.78 -5.77
N ARG A 366 -8.09 25.89 -6.70
CA ARG A 366 -8.93 24.77 -7.15
C ARG A 366 -8.45 24.26 -8.49
N LEU A 367 -8.43 22.94 -8.64
CA LEU A 367 -8.12 22.30 -9.90
C LEU A 367 -9.34 22.32 -10.82
N ASP A 368 -9.16 22.86 -12.01
CA ASP A 368 -10.17 22.82 -13.05
C ASP A 368 -10.15 21.45 -13.74
N ARG A 369 -11.22 20.68 -13.56
CA ARG A 369 -11.37 19.32 -14.13
C ARG A 369 -11.99 19.33 -15.52
N ALA A 370 -12.52 20.47 -16.00
CA ALA A 370 -13.10 20.55 -17.32
C ALA A 370 -12.06 20.25 -18.42
N GLN A 371 -12.54 19.70 -19.53
CA GLN A 371 -11.71 19.42 -20.71
C GLN A 371 -11.06 20.71 -21.24
N ARG A 372 -9.97 20.50 -22.00
CA ARG A 372 -9.08 21.46 -22.68
C ARG A 372 -9.60 22.92 -22.76
N PRO A 373 -8.73 23.94 -22.60
CA PRO A 373 -9.13 25.30 -22.96
C PRO A 373 -9.65 25.31 -24.39
N SER A 374 -10.88 25.81 -24.59
CA SER A 374 -11.38 26.13 -25.91
C SER A 374 -10.39 27.11 -26.53
N ALA A 375 -9.99 26.83 -27.77
CA ALA A 375 -9.42 27.88 -28.58
C ALA A 375 -10.52 28.93 -28.82
N SER A 376 -10.14 30.19 -28.68
CA SER A 376 -10.88 31.42 -29.05
C SER A 376 -11.95 31.95 -28.06
N PRO A 377 -12.04 33.29 -27.90
CA PRO A 377 -13.10 33.94 -27.12
C PRO A 377 -14.44 33.89 -27.88
N PRO A 378 -15.59 33.85 -27.19
CA PRO A 378 -16.87 34.05 -27.85
C PRO A 378 -16.98 35.51 -28.32
N GLN A 379 -17.20 35.69 -29.62
CA GLN A 379 -17.59 36.96 -30.21
C GLN A 379 -18.87 37.49 -29.52
N LYS A 380 -18.86 38.78 -29.21
CA LYS A 380 -20.06 39.52 -28.79
C LYS A 380 -21.12 39.40 -29.89
N ARG A 381 -22.31 38.91 -29.54
CA ARG A 381 -23.54 39.23 -30.28
C ARG A 381 -24.50 39.96 -29.35
N SER A 382 -24.90 41.12 -29.83
CA SER A 382 -25.83 42.08 -29.28
C SER A 382 -27.28 41.57 -29.29
N ALA A 383 -28.05 42.15 -28.35
CA ALA A 383 -29.50 42.45 -28.26
C ALA A 383 -30.38 42.15 -29.50
N ALA A 384 -31.69 41.88 -29.44
CA ALA A 384 -32.76 41.99 -28.45
C ALA A 384 -33.95 41.11 -28.92
N VAL A 385 -34.99 40.95 -28.09
CA VAL A 385 -36.45 41.09 -28.40
C VAL A 385 -37.28 40.38 -27.30
N THR A 386 -37.91 41.25 -26.51
CA THR A 386 -39.22 41.24 -25.80
C THR A 386 -40.01 39.94 -25.55
N GLY A 387 -40.66 39.88 -24.37
CA GLY A 387 -41.79 38.99 -24.11
C GLY A 387 -42.10 38.71 -22.64
N THR A 388 -43.00 39.49 -22.07
CA THR A 388 -43.55 39.49 -20.70
C THR A 388 -44.29 38.20 -20.32
N SER A 389 -44.17 37.72 -19.06
CA SER A 389 -45.31 37.17 -18.27
C SER A 389 -44.90 36.78 -16.84
N MET A 390 -45.77 37.17 -15.90
CA MET A 390 -45.65 37.01 -14.44
C MET A 390 -45.92 35.56 -13.97
N GLY A 391 -45.18 35.14 -12.94
CA GLY A 391 -45.47 33.92 -12.17
C GLY A 391 -44.71 33.91 -10.85
N LYS A 392 -45.30 34.50 -9.80
CA LYS A 392 -44.79 34.47 -8.42
C LYS A 392 -44.87 33.05 -7.86
N GLY A 393 -43.72 32.39 -7.68
CA GLY A 393 -43.59 31.13 -6.95
C GLY A 393 -42.45 31.19 -5.93
N LYS A 394 -42.76 31.54 -4.68
CA LYS A 394 -41.84 31.48 -3.53
C LYS A 394 -41.48 30.01 -3.22
N GLY A 395 -40.35 29.54 -3.73
CA GLY A 395 -39.81 28.20 -3.48
C GLY A 395 -38.45 28.23 -2.77
N LYS A 396 -38.47 27.92 -1.48
CA LYS A 396 -37.37 27.92 -0.51
C LYS A 396 -36.10 27.19 -1.00
N GLY A 397 -34.96 27.85 -0.81
CA GLY A 397 -33.71 27.22 -0.37
C GLY A 397 -33.12 26.12 -1.26
N ARG A 398 -32.49 26.49 -2.38
CA ARG A 398 -31.45 25.66 -2.99
C ARG A 398 -30.31 25.48 -1.97
N ALA A 399 -30.38 24.41 -1.19
CA ALA A 399 -29.27 23.93 -0.41
C ALA A 399 -28.10 23.69 -1.36
N ALA A 400 -27.13 24.61 -1.34
CA ALA A 400 -25.87 24.45 -2.04
C ALA A 400 -25.28 23.11 -1.62
N ARG A 401 -25.34 22.12 -2.52
CA ARG A 401 -24.55 20.90 -2.41
C ARG A 401 -23.12 21.36 -2.24
N ARG A 402 -22.62 21.29 -1.00
CA ARG A 402 -21.24 21.59 -0.63
C ARG A 402 -20.39 20.47 -1.22
N ASP A 403 -20.18 20.59 -2.52
CA ASP A 403 -19.33 19.73 -3.30
C ASP A 403 -17.95 19.88 -2.68
N SER A 404 -17.46 18.81 -2.04
CA SER A 404 -16.19 18.75 -1.32
C SER A 404 -15.01 18.78 -2.30
N ARG A 405 -14.99 19.79 -3.17
CA ARG A 405 -14.07 19.95 -4.30
C ARG A 405 -12.67 20.18 -3.76
N ALA A 406 -11.78 19.25 -4.09
CA ALA A 406 -10.41 19.21 -3.62
C ALA A 406 -9.63 20.48 -4.01
N GLY A 407 -9.50 21.42 -3.07
CA GLY A 407 -8.57 22.53 -3.17
C GLY A 407 -7.14 22.05 -2.91
N VAL A 408 -6.21 22.44 -3.78
CA VAL A 408 -4.78 22.30 -3.54
C VAL A 408 -4.38 23.39 -2.54
N ARG A 409 -3.66 23.01 -1.48
CA ARG A 409 -3.20 23.94 -0.44
C ARG A 409 -1.86 24.56 -0.81
N LYS A 410 -1.53 25.72 -0.23
CA LYS A 410 -0.18 26.31 -0.34
C LYS A 410 0.89 25.29 0.08
N GLY A 411 1.99 25.25 -0.66
CA GLY A 411 3.15 24.39 -0.43
C GLY A 411 2.98 22.93 -0.86
N PHE A 412 1.79 22.52 -1.30
CA PHE A 412 1.51 21.12 -1.67
C PHE A 412 2.29 20.72 -2.92
N MET A 413 2.78 19.48 -2.94
CA MET A 413 3.60 18.99 -4.05
C MET A 413 2.76 18.67 -5.28
N LEU A 414 3.23 19.12 -6.44
CA LEU A 414 2.55 18.98 -7.72
C LEU A 414 3.49 18.39 -8.78
N ARG A 415 2.94 17.48 -9.58
CA ARG A 415 3.55 16.98 -10.81
C ARG A 415 2.89 17.68 -12.00
N VAL A 416 3.67 18.39 -12.79
CA VAL A 416 3.22 18.89 -14.10
C VAL A 416 3.04 17.70 -15.05
N LEU A 417 1.86 17.60 -15.64
CA LEU A 417 1.50 16.59 -16.63
C LEU A 417 1.55 17.14 -18.05
N GLN A 418 1.15 18.40 -18.23
CA GLN A 418 1.06 19.07 -19.53
C GLN A 418 1.10 20.59 -19.35
N ARG A 419 1.64 21.31 -20.35
CA ARG A 419 1.62 22.78 -20.45
C ARG A 419 0.89 23.20 -21.72
N LYS A 420 0.10 24.27 -21.66
CA LYS A 420 -0.60 24.90 -22.79
C LYS A 420 -0.73 26.40 -22.54
N GLY A 421 0.13 27.21 -23.16
CA GLY A 421 0.22 28.64 -22.86
C GLY A 421 0.43 28.86 -21.36
N LYS A 422 -0.34 29.78 -20.77
CA LYS A 422 -0.30 30.09 -19.32
C LYS A 422 -0.96 29.03 -18.43
N ARG A 423 -1.55 27.98 -19.00
CA ARG A 423 -2.27 26.92 -18.27
C ARG A 423 -1.41 25.68 -18.14
N VAL A 424 -1.41 25.09 -16.94
CA VAL A 424 -0.63 23.90 -16.61
C VAL A 424 -1.55 22.84 -16.04
N LYS A 425 -1.55 21.64 -16.63
CA LYS A 425 -2.23 20.48 -16.07
C LYS A 425 -1.32 19.85 -15.03
N VAL A 426 -1.80 19.74 -13.80
CA VAL A 426 -1.04 19.21 -12.68
C VAL A 426 -1.73 18.02 -12.03
N ARG A 427 -0.96 17.22 -11.30
CA ARG A 427 -1.44 16.16 -10.40
C ARG A 427 -0.87 16.40 -9.00
N ASP A 428 -1.70 16.32 -7.98
CA ASP A 428 -1.28 16.35 -6.58
C ASP A 428 -0.95 14.95 -6.02
N LEU A 429 -0.42 14.85 -4.79
CA LEU A 429 -0.09 13.55 -4.21
C LEU A 429 -1.32 12.70 -3.83
N LEU A 430 -2.51 13.28 -3.74
CA LEU A 430 -3.80 12.57 -3.62
C LEU A 430 -4.30 12.04 -4.96
N GLY A 431 -3.58 12.35 -6.04
CA GLY A 431 -3.92 11.94 -7.40
C GLY A 431 -4.99 12.78 -8.06
N ASN A 432 -5.40 13.90 -7.46
CA ASN A 432 -6.30 14.84 -8.11
C ASN A 432 -5.56 15.48 -9.27
N GLU A 433 -6.23 15.53 -10.42
CA GLU A 433 -5.72 16.16 -11.63
C GLU A 433 -6.62 17.31 -12.05
N GLY A 434 -6.02 18.33 -12.65
CA GLY A 434 -6.74 19.41 -13.30
C GLY A 434 -5.80 20.49 -13.79
N TRP A 435 -6.38 21.49 -14.46
CA TRP A 435 -5.67 22.66 -14.93
C TRP A 435 -5.62 23.74 -13.86
N THR A 436 -4.55 24.53 -13.88
CA THR A 436 -4.35 25.73 -13.09
C THR A 436 -3.51 26.71 -13.90
N ASP A 437 -3.48 27.98 -13.51
CA ASP A 437 -2.56 28.96 -14.10
C ASP A 437 -1.14 28.74 -13.58
N GLU A 438 -0.16 28.92 -14.46
CA GLU A 438 1.25 28.74 -14.11
C GLU A 438 1.70 29.63 -12.96
N SER A 439 1.12 30.82 -12.82
CA SER A 439 1.38 31.75 -11.71
C SER A 439 1.00 31.19 -10.33
N ASN A 440 0.22 30.11 -10.28
CA ASN A 440 -0.10 29.40 -9.02
C ASN A 440 0.99 28.40 -8.62
N LEU A 441 2.02 28.19 -9.44
CA LEU A 441 3.13 27.27 -9.18
C LEU A 441 4.39 28.02 -8.73
N LEU A 442 5.17 27.38 -7.86
CA LEU A 442 6.57 27.70 -7.53
C LEU A 442 7.50 26.76 -8.28
#